data_AF-A0A2G5UQK0-F1
#
_entry.id   AF-A0A2G5UQK0-F1
#
_cell.length_a   1.000
_cell.length_b   1.000
_cell.length_c   1.000
_cell.angle_alpha   90.00
_cell.angle_beta   90.00
_cell.angle_gamma   90.00
#
_symmetry.space_group_name_H-M   'P 1'
#
loop_
_entity.id
_entity.type
_entity.pdbx_description
1 polymer ?
#
loop_
_entity_poly.entity_id
_entity_poly.type
_entity_poly.pdbx_seq_one_letter_code
_entity_poly.pdbx_strand_id
1 'polypeptide(L)'
;MRTASLVVDLQKALTADSFPLESLEIDSTLALVSSAEAKTVITTRSPQGIQTSDIHRIYIKYCTIDWLAVMDLIRNWQNSDPEIGRHYSMETESVDLVMNYISVVRQSPGAQINKRLASGISPYGFTFPINQEKVLNVFLDRFKKENGMEEYVIHFKIDPVS
;
A
#
# COMPACT_ATOMS: atom_id res chain seq x y z
N MET A 1 18.60 -20.61 -11.29
CA MET A 1 19.29 -19.45 -11.88
C MET A 1 18.39 -18.25 -11.64
N ARG A 2 18.75 -17.38 -10.67
CA ARG A 2 17.94 -16.23 -10.23
C ARG A 2 18.32 -15.03 -11.09
N THR A 3 17.37 -14.47 -11.84
CA THR A 3 17.63 -13.33 -12.74
C THR A 3 17.28 -12.03 -12.00
N ALA A 4 18.31 -11.27 -11.61
CA ALA A 4 18.22 -9.99 -10.90
C ALA A 4 18.33 -8.81 -11.89
N SER A 5 17.35 -8.65 -12.79
CA SER A 5 17.44 -7.65 -13.87
C SER A 5 16.29 -6.64 -13.94
N LEU A 6 15.63 -6.32 -12.81
CA LEU A 6 14.57 -5.29 -12.78
C LEU A 6 14.77 -4.20 -11.71
N VAL A 7 15.98 -4.10 -11.16
CA VAL A 7 16.29 -3.29 -9.95
C VAL A 7 16.42 -1.79 -10.23
N VAL A 8 16.74 -1.39 -11.46
CA VAL A 8 17.11 0.01 -11.76
C VAL A 8 15.90 0.92 -11.98
N ASP A 9 14.82 0.41 -12.59
CA ASP A 9 13.67 1.26 -12.95
C ASP A 9 12.75 1.60 -11.76
N LEU A 10 12.71 0.73 -10.73
CA LEU A 10 11.92 0.97 -9.51
C LEU A 10 12.53 2.04 -8.59
N GLN A 11 13.85 2.23 -8.62
CA GLN A 11 14.52 3.25 -7.80
C GLN A 11 14.19 4.69 -8.24
N LYS A 12 13.81 4.90 -9.51
CA LYS A 12 13.42 6.22 -10.02
C LYS A 12 11.99 6.61 -9.64
N ALA A 13 11.10 5.65 -9.37
CA ALA A 13 9.69 5.90 -9.14
C ALA A 13 9.35 6.38 -7.71
N LEU A 14 10.30 6.34 -6.77
CA LEU A 14 10.01 6.48 -5.34
C LEU A 14 10.93 7.52 -4.70
N THR A 15 10.44 8.73 -4.47
CA THR A 15 11.22 9.80 -3.84
C THR A 15 11.45 9.58 -2.34
N ALA A 16 12.73 9.71 -1.95
CA ALA A 16 13.36 10.00 -0.65
C ALA A 16 13.03 9.16 0.61
N ASP A 17 11.86 8.53 0.74
CA ASP A 17 11.56 7.51 1.78
C ASP A 17 11.71 6.08 1.25
N SER A 18 12.38 5.98 0.10
CA SER A 18 12.71 4.79 -0.68
C SER A 18 13.19 3.65 0.21
N PHE A 19 12.53 2.51 0.02
CA PHE A 19 12.64 1.28 0.80
C PHE A 19 14.06 0.97 1.31
N PRO A 20 14.23 0.48 2.56
CA PRO A 20 15.52 0.02 3.04
C PRO A 20 16.16 -0.95 2.05
N LEU A 21 17.50 -0.92 1.95
CA LEU A 21 18.33 -1.75 1.07
C LEU A 21 18.00 -3.26 1.13
N GLU A 22 17.35 -3.69 2.21
CA GLU A 22 16.77 -5.02 2.41
C GLU A 22 15.32 -5.08 1.89
N SER A 23 15.17 -5.04 0.56
CA SER A 23 13.90 -5.35 -0.09
C SER A 23 13.95 -6.76 -0.69
N LEU A 24 12.94 -7.57 -0.39
CA LEU A 24 12.80 -8.93 -0.92
C LEU A 24 11.64 -8.98 -1.91
N GLU A 25 11.93 -9.34 -3.16
CA GLU A 25 10.89 -9.63 -4.15
C GLU A 25 10.52 -11.12 -4.10
N ILE A 26 9.23 -11.40 -3.86
CA ILE A 26 8.72 -12.77 -3.73
C ILE A 26 7.59 -13.03 -4.73
N ASP A 27 7.61 -14.22 -5.32
CA ASP A 27 6.49 -14.78 -6.10
C ASP A 27 5.76 -15.87 -5.27
N SER A 28 5.52 -15.57 -3.98
CA SER A 28 4.89 -16.48 -3.01
C SER A 28 3.97 -15.71 -2.07
N THR A 29 3.02 -16.40 -1.42
CA THR A 29 2.16 -15.81 -0.39
C THR A 29 2.99 -15.34 0.81
N LEU A 30 2.67 -14.15 1.34
CA LEU A 30 3.37 -13.51 2.46
C LEU A 30 3.44 -14.39 3.73
N ALA A 31 2.47 -15.29 3.91
CA ALA A 31 2.43 -16.27 4.99
C ALA A 31 3.65 -17.22 5.04
N LEU A 32 4.43 -17.30 3.95
CA LEU A 32 5.60 -18.17 3.83
C LEU A 32 6.93 -17.42 4.03
N VAL A 33 6.91 -16.10 4.26
CA VAL A 33 8.11 -15.29 4.45
C VAL A 33 8.39 -15.10 5.93
N SER A 34 9.56 -15.55 6.38
CA SER A 34 9.97 -15.35 7.77
C SER A 34 10.26 -13.87 8.05
N SER A 35 9.75 -13.39 9.19
CA SER A 35 9.91 -12.01 9.68
C SER A 35 11.35 -11.52 9.80
N ALA A 36 12.32 -12.43 9.83
CA ALA A 36 13.74 -12.13 9.98
C ALA A 36 14.45 -11.67 8.69
N GLU A 37 13.86 -11.82 7.50
CA GLU A 37 14.59 -11.67 6.24
C GLU A 37 14.46 -10.30 5.54
N ALA A 38 13.36 -9.55 5.73
CA ALA A 38 13.21 -8.24 5.11
C ALA A 38 12.17 -7.35 5.81
N LYS A 39 12.50 -6.07 6.01
CA LYS A 39 11.54 -5.03 6.46
C LYS A 39 10.62 -4.54 5.35
N THR A 40 11.01 -4.79 4.09
CA THR A 40 10.24 -4.47 2.90
C THR A 40 10.06 -5.71 2.03
N VAL A 41 8.82 -5.96 1.61
CA VAL A 41 8.52 -6.98 0.61
C VAL A 41 7.83 -6.37 -0.60
N ILE A 42 8.26 -6.80 -1.78
CA ILE A 42 7.62 -6.52 -3.06
C ILE A 42 7.05 -7.84 -3.59
N THR A 43 5.78 -7.86 -4.00
CA THR A 43 5.17 -9.07 -4.55
C THR A 43 4.17 -8.74 -5.65
N THR A 44 3.82 -9.73 -6.47
CA THR A 44 2.73 -9.68 -7.45
C THR A 44 1.50 -10.46 -6.97
N ARG A 45 1.56 -11.09 -5.78
CA ARG A 45 0.53 -11.99 -5.26
C ARG A 45 -0.26 -11.39 -4.10
N SER A 46 -1.38 -12.03 -3.75
CA SER A 46 -2.39 -11.54 -2.81
C SER A 46 -1.84 -11.21 -1.40
N PRO A 47 -2.31 -10.11 -0.76
CA PRO A 47 -1.92 -9.64 0.58
C PRO A 47 -2.44 -10.49 1.75
N GLN A 48 -2.75 -11.78 1.57
CA GLN A 48 -3.32 -12.57 2.67
C GLN A 48 -2.36 -12.63 3.87
N GLY A 49 -2.84 -12.25 5.06
CA GLY A 49 -2.08 -12.30 6.31
C GLY A 49 -1.21 -11.07 6.61
N ILE A 50 -1.36 -9.95 5.87
CA ILE A 50 -0.60 -8.71 6.15
C ILE A 50 -0.74 -8.23 7.59
N GLN A 51 -1.94 -8.33 8.16
CA GLN A 51 -2.23 -7.87 9.51
C GLN A 51 -1.50 -8.65 10.61
N THR A 52 -1.04 -9.87 10.31
CA THR A 52 -0.31 -10.73 11.25
C THR A 52 1.18 -10.86 10.90
N SER A 53 1.61 -10.21 9.82
CA SER A 53 3.01 -10.23 9.39
C SER A 53 3.82 -9.22 10.22
N ASP A 54 5.10 -9.50 10.47
CA ASP A 54 6.03 -8.52 11.06
C ASP A 54 6.65 -7.58 10.01
N ILE A 55 6.30 -7.74 8.73
CA ILE A 55 6.86 -6.93 7.64
C ILE A 55 6.29 -5.50 7.71
N HIS A 56 7.17 -4.52 7.91
CA HIS A 56 6.77 -3.12 8.03
C HIS A 56 6.25 -2.52 6.73
N ARG A 57 6.83 -2.89 5.60
CA ARG A 57 6.49 -2.31 4.29
C ARG A 57 6.19 -3.38 3.26
N ILE A 58 5.02 -3.29 2.63
CA ILE A 58 4.59 -4.26 1.60
C ILE A 58 4.10 -3.50 0.38
N TYR A 59 4.62 -3.87 -0.78
CA TYR A 59 4.25 -3.30 -2.06
C TYR A 59 3.77 -4.40 -3.00
N ILE A 60 2.56 -4.25 -3.54
CA ILE A 60 1.98 -5.21 -4.48
C ILE A 60 1.92 -4.60 -5.87
N LYS A 61 2.65 -5.20 -6.82
CA LYS A 61 2.66 -4.85 -8.23
C LYS A 61 1.49 -5.48 -8.98
N TYR A 62 1.01 -4.80 -10.03
CA TYR A 62 -0.03 -5.31 -10.93
C TYR A 62 -1.28 -5.82 -10.21
N CYS A 63 -1.67 -5.15 -9.13
CA CYS A 63 -2.73 -5.57 -8.24
C CYS A 63 -4.10 -5.50 -8.93
N THR A 64 -4.82 -6.62 -8.87
CA THR A 64 -6.23 -6.74 -9.30
C THR A 64 -7.01 -7.46 -8.19
N ILE A 65 -7.28 -6.76 -7.09
CA ILE A 65 -8.08 -7.33 -5.99
C ILE A 65 -9.54 -6.88 -6.06
N ASP A 66 -10.43 -7.63 -5.43
CA ASP A 66 -11.83 -7.23 -5.34
C ASP A 66 -12.03 -6.10 -4.32
N TRP A 67 -13.10 -5.32 -4.48
CA TRP A 67 -13.44 -4.24 -3.56
C TRP A 67 -13.73 -4.74 -2.15
N LEU A 68 -14.27 -5.95 -1.98
CA LEU A 68 -14.47 -6.56 -0.66
C LEU A 68 -13.14 -6.75 0.06
N ALA A 69 -12.09 -7.14 -0.66
CA ALA A 69 -10.76 -7.33 -0.08
C ALA A 69 -10.15 -6.00 0.40
N VAL A 70 -10.45 -4.89 -0.27
CA VAL A 70 -10.05 -3.54 0.19
C VAL A 70 -10.76 -3.16 1.49
N MET A 71 -12.07 -3.40 1.59
CA MET A 71 -12.82 -3.14 2.82
C MET A 71 -12.32 -3.98 3.99
N ASP A 72 -12.08 -5.27 3.75
CA ASP A 72 -11.58 -6.18 4.78
C ASP A 72 -10.17 -5.77 5.23
N LEU A 73 -9.32 -5.30 4.33
CA LEU A 73 -8.00 -4.77 4.68
C LEU A 73 -8.11 -3.58 5.66
N ILE A 74 -8.95 -2.59 5.35
CA ILE A 74 -9.15 -1.41 6.21
C ILE A 74 -9.66 -1.86 7.59
N ARG A 75 -10.70 -2.70 7.61
CA ARG A 75 -11.29 -3.22 8.85
C ARG A 75 -10.26 -3.97 9.68
N ASN A 76 -9.46 -4.84 9.05
CA ASN A 76 -8.44 -5.63 9.74
C ASN A 76 -7.35 -4.73 10.33
N TRP A 77 -6.94 -3.68 9.63
CA TRP A 77 -5.96 -2.72 10.16
C TRP A 77 -6.50 -1.90 11.32
N GLN A 78 -7.76 -1.49 11.29
CA GLN A 78 -8.39 -0.82 12.43
C GLN A 78 -8.50 -1.73 13.67
N ASN A 79 -8.66 -3.04 13.47
CA ASN A 79 -8.83 -4.01 14.56
C ASN A 79 -7.52 -4.62 15.09
N SER A 80 -6.43 -4.58 14.32
CA SER A 80 -5.16 -5.24 14.68
C SER A 80 -4.18 -4.36 15.44
N ASP A 81 -4.54 -3.10 15.70
CA ASP A 81 -3.71 -2.10 16.38
C ASP A 81 -2.24 -2.04 15.87
N PRO A 82 -2.02 -1.93 14.54
CA PRO A 82 -0.69 -2.04 13.95
C PRO A 82 0.29 -0.98 14.46
N GLU A 83 1.58 -1.26 14.35
CA GLU A 83 2.65 -0.32 14.69
C GLU A 83 2.66 0.92 13.77
N ILE A 84 3.06 2.06 14.32
CA ILE A 84 3.31 3.27 13.53
C ILE A 84 4.41 3.00 12.51
N GLY A 85 4.23 3.52 11.29
CA GLY A 85 5.16 3.36 10.18
C GLY A 85 4.90 2.12 9.32
N ARG A 86 3.93 1.27 9.68
CA ARG A 86 3.43 0.21 8.80
C ARG A 86 2.86 0.82 7.52
N HIS A 87 3.27 0.30 6.37
CA HIS A 87 2.91 0.87 5.07
C HIS A 87 2.67 -0.22 4.03
N TYR A 88 1.45 -0.26 3.52
CA TYR A 88 1.04 -1.16 2.47
C TYR A 88 0.65 -0.38 1.21
N SER A 89 1.07 -0.86 0.05
CA SER A 89 0.87 -0.18 -1.23
C SER A 89 0.40 -1.14 -2.31
N MET A 90 -0.56 -0.71 -3.13
CA MET A 90 -1.10 -1.48 -4.24
C MET A 90 -0.99 -0.71 -5.53
N GLU A 91 -0.19 -1.21 -6.45
CA GLU A 91 0.03 -0.64 -7.78
C GLU A 91 -0.90 -1.29 -8.80
N THR A 92 -1.46 -0.48 -9.69
CA THR A 92 -2.20 -0.94 -10.86
C THR A 92 -2.10 0.07 -12.00
N GLU A 93 -2.25 -0.41 -13.23
CA GLU A 93 -2.31 0.44 -14.43
C GLU A 93 -3.76 0.85 -14.76
N SER A 94 -4.74 0.40 -13.98
CA SER A 94 -6.17 0.68 -14.20
C SER A 94 -6.69 1.81 -13.31
N VAL A 95 -6.95 2.96 -13.93
CA VAL A 95 -7.59 4.10 -13.24
C VAL A 95 -9.00 3.74 -12.73
N ASP A 96 -9.76 2.96 -13.49
CA ASP A 96 -11.12 2.57 -13.12
C ASP A 96 -11.14 1.71 -11.85
N LEU A 97 -10.20 0.75 -11.73
CA LEU A 97 -10.06 -0.04 -10.51
C LEU A 97 -9.70 0.85 -9.31
N VAL A 98 -8.76 1.78 -9.48
CA VAL A 98 -8.35 2.71 -8.42
C VAL A 98 -9.50 3.59 -7.96
N MET A 99 -10.26 4.15 -8.90
CA MET A 99 -11.41 4.99 -8.56
C MET A 99 -12.50 4.19 -7.86
N ASN A 100 -12.70 2.92 -8.23
CA ASN A 100 -13.60 2.02 -7.50
C ASN A 100 -13.12 1.78 -6.06
N TYR A 101 -11.83 1.47 -5.86
CA TYR A 101 -11.26 1.29 -4.51
C TYR A 101 -11.39 2.55 -3.66
N ILE A 102 -11.09 3.72 -4.22
CA ILE A 102 -11.24 5.01 -3.53
C ILE A 102 -12.70 5.28 -3.15
N SER A 103 -13.66 4.94 -4.03
CA SER A 103 -15.09 5.05 -3.73
C SER A 103 -15.50 4.16 -2.56
N VAL A 104 -14.94 2.95 -2.49
CA VAL A 104 -15.20 1.97 -1.42
C VAL A 104 -14.55 2.40 -0.11
N VAL A 105 -13.31 2.89 -0.14
CA VAL A 105 -12.62 3.49 1.01
C VAL A 105 -13.46 4.62 1.58
N ARG A 106 -13.96 5.53 0.73
CA ARG A 106 -14.82 6.65 1.16
C ARG A 106 -16.07 6.21 1.92
N GLN A 107 -16.66 5.09 1.50
CA GLN A 107 -17.90 4.56 2.09
C GLN A 107 -17.64 3.68 3.31
N SER A 108 -16.37 3.38 3.61
CA SER A 108 -16.02 2.53 4.74
C SER A 108 -16.29 3.24 6.08
N PRO A 109 -16.81 2.52 7.10
CA PRO A 109 -17.10 3.11 8.40
C PRO A 109 -15.88 3.81 9.02
N GLY A 110 -16.07 5.02 9.53
CA GLY A 110 -15.01 5.81 10.17
C GLY A 110 -14.09 6.56 9.19
N ALA A 111 -14.35 6.52 7.89
CA ALA A 111 -13.62 7.31 6.90
C ALA A 111 -13.77 8.82 7.15
N GLN A 112 -12.65 9.51 7.27
CA GLN A 112 -12.58 10.97 7.39
C GLN A 112 -11.81 11.54 6.20
N ILE A 113 -12.35 12.58 5.56
CA ILE A 113 -11.66 13.23 4.44
C ILE A 113 -10.40 13.94 4.95
N ASN A 114 -9.27 13.68 4.31
CA ASN A 114 -8.01 14.34 4.62
C ASN A 114 -7.44 15.03 3.37
N LYS A 115 -7.54 16.37 3.34
CA LYS A 115 -7.05 17.19 2.23
C LYS A 115 -5.53 17.27 2.15
N ARG A 116 -4.81 16.99 3.25
CA ARG A 116 -3.34 16.97 3.24
C ARG A 116 -2.79 15.79 2.45
N LEU A 117 -3.61 14.75 2.28
CA LEU A 117 -3.32 13.55 1.51
C LEU A 117 -3.87 13.61 0.07
N ALA A 118 -4.25 14.81 -0.40
CA ALA A 118 -4.66 14.99 -1.79
C ALA A 118 -3.50 14.71 -2.73
N SER A 119 -3.83 14.24 -3.93
CA SER A 119 -2.88 13.99 -5.00
C SER A 119 -3.34 14.61 -6.31
N GLY A 120 -2.51 14.49 -7.36
CA GLY A 120 -2.85 14.96 -8.71
C GLY A 120 -4.05 14.24 -9.36
N ILE A 121 -4.59 13.20 -8.73
CA ILE A 121 -5.79 12.46 -9.18
C ILE A 121 -6.95 12.65 -8.21
N SER A 122 -6.70 12.43 -6.92
CA SER A 122 -7.75 12.51 -5.91
C SER A 122 -7.62 13.83 -5.15
N PRO A 123 -8.68 14.66 -5.08
CA PRO A 123 -8.63 15.93 -4.36
C PRO A 123 -8.51 15.78 -2.84
N TYR A 124 -8.49 14.56 -2.33
CA TYR A 124 -8.31 14.21 -0.92
C TYR A 124 -7.86 12.75 -0.78
N GLY A 125 -7.22 12.44 0.35
CA GLY A 125 -7.13 11.08 0.87
C GLY A 125 -8.15 10.86 1.99
N PHE A 126 -8.02 9.74 2.67
CA PHE A 126 -8.87 9.37 3.80
C PHE A 126 -8.03 9.01 5.01
N THR A 127 -8.58 9.29 6.18
CA THR A 127 -8.01 8.89 7.46
C THR A 127 -9.05 8.10 8.23
N PHE A 128 -8.62 7.00 8.84
CA PHE A 128 -9.42 6.14 9.70
C PHE A 128 -8.81 6.13 11.09
N PRO A 129 -9.53 6.60 12.12
CA PRO A 129 -9.06 6.45 13.50
C PRO A 129 -8.89 4.96 13.83
N ILE A 130 -7.77 4.63 14.47
CA ILE A 130 -7.54 3.30 15.05
C ILE A 130 -7.70 3.42 16.57
N ASN A 131 -6.92 4.33 17.18
CA ASN A 131 -6.99 4.63 18.61
C ASN A 131 -6.58 6.11 18.85
N GLN A 132 -6.29 6.48 20.11
CA GLN A 132 -5.91 7.85 20.49
C GLN A 132 -4.54 8.30 19.96
N GLU A 133 -3.69 7.35 19.56
CA GLU A 133 -2.32 7.60 19.13
C GLU A 133 -2.13 7.37 17.63
N LYS A 134 -2.98 6.55 16.99
CA LYS A 134 -2.76 6.02 15.64
C LYS A 134 -3.95 6.25 14.70
N VAL A 135 -3.61 6.53 13.45
CA VAL A 135 -4.56 6.57 12.34
C VAL A 135 -4.05 5.76 11.16
N LEU A 136 -4.98 5.19 10.38
CA LEU A 136 -4.71 4.67 9.05
C LEU A 136 -5.02 5.75 8.01
N ASN A 137 -4.00 6.17 7.28
CA ASN A 137 -4.09 7.07 6.14
C ASN A 137 -4.16 6.26 4.84
N VAL A 138 -5.14 6.59 4.00
CA VAL A 138 -5.34 6.01 2.67
C VAL A 138 -5.24 7.10 1.62
N PHE A 139 -4.31 6.98 0.68
CA PHE A 139 -4.06 8.00 -0.34
C PHE A 139 -3.57 7.38 -1.64
N LEU A 140 -3.56 8.17 -2.71
CA LEU A 140 -3.32 7.70 -4.08
C LEU A 140 -2.19 8.50 -4.71
N ASP A 141 -1.19 7.83 -5.25
CA ASP A 141 -0.16 8.45 -6.10
C ASP A 141 -0.33 8.06 -7.58
N ARG A 142 0.16 8.95 -8.44
CA ARG A 142 0.20 8.78 -9.90
C ARG A 142 1.64 8.85 -10.36
N PHE A 143 2.05 7.85 -11.12
CA PHE A 143 3.35 7.81 -11.75
C PHE A 143 3.18 7.71 -13.26
N LYS A 144 4.11 8.33 -14.00
CA LYS A 144 4.18 8.18 -15.45
C LYS A 144 5.49 7.46 -15.78
N LYS A 145 5.38 6.29 -16.39
CA LYS A 145 6.54 5.51 -16.86
C LYS A 145 7.24 6.20 -18.02
N GLU A 146 8.50 5.81 -18.24
CA GLU A 146 9.30 6.28 -19.39
C GLU A 146 8.63 5.95 -20.74
N ASN A 147 7.86 4.86 -20.82
CA ASN A 147 7.07 4.47 -22.01
C ASN A 147 5.76 5.27 -22.17
N GLY A 148 5.50 6.24 -21.28
CA GLY A 148 4.32 7.09 -21.31
C GLY A 148 3.06 6.50 -20.66
N MET A 149 3.08 5.24 -20.22
CA MET A 149 1.98 4.62 -19.47
C MET A 149 1.86 5.22 -18.07
N GLU A 150 0.65 5.22 -17.54
CA GLU A 150 0.37 5.68 -16.18
C GLU A 150 0.26 4.51 -15.23
N GLU A 151 0.81 4.70 -14.03
CA GLU A 151 0.66 3.81 -12.90
C GLU A 151 0.00 4.55 -11.75
N TYR A 152 -0.81 3.82 -11.01
CA TYR A 152 -1.57 4.30 -9.89
C TYR A 152 -1.24 3.44 -8.68
N VAL A 153 -0.91 4.09 -7.56
CA VAL A 153 -0.58 3.36 -6.32
C VAL A 153 -1.45 3.84 -5.19
N ILE A 154 -2.25 2.95 -4.63
CA ILE A 154 -3.01 3.22 -3.40
C ILE A 154 -2.17 2.82 -2.21
N HIS A 155 -1.97 3.75 -1.29
CA HIS A 155 -1.21 3.58 -0.07
C HIS A 155 -2.14 3.47 1.14
N PHE A 156 -1.77 2.62 2.09
CA PHE A 156 -2.35 2.43 3.41
C PHE A 156 -1.22 2.56 4.41
N LYS A 157 -1.21 3.63 5.19
CA LYS A 157 -0.08 3.98 6.08
C LYS A 157 -0.57 4.24 7.49
N ILE A 158 0.10 3.63 8.49
CA ILE A 158 -0.13 3.96 9.89
C ILE A 158 0.76 5.13 10.27
N ASP A 159 0.13 6.22 10.66
CA ASP A 159 0.79 7.41 11.15
C ASP A 159 0.28 7.75 12.56
N PRO A 160 1.05 8.51 13.35
CA PRO A 160 0.53 9.08 14.59
C PRO A 160 -0.64 10.03 14.30
N VAL A 161 -1.57 10.13 15.25
CA VAL A 161 -2.56 11.23 15.28
C VAL A 161 -1.79 12.55 15.26
N SER A 162 -2.14 13.43 14.31
CA SER A 162 -1.48 14.72 14.06
C SER A 162 -2.30 15.91 14.52
#